data_AF-A0A4D6L061-F1
#
_entry.id   AF-A0A4D6L061-F1
#
_cell.length_a   1.000
_cell.length_b   1.000
_cell.length_c   1.000
_cell.angle_alpha   90.00
_cell.angle_beta   90.00
_cell.angle_gamma   90.00
#
_symmetry.space_group_name_H-M   'P 1'
#
loop_
_entity.id
_entity.type
_entity.pdbx_description
1 polymer ?
#
loop_
_entity_poly.entity_id
_entity_poly.type
_entity_poly.pdbx_seq_one_letter_code
_entity_poly.pdbx_strand_id
1 'polypeptide(L)'
;MATSTQSRPEQTTSSIGPLHLEGSSSGGQSFWDSSYQHMSHSLAHNVFEGDLQCLLNQDFSSVQEDICAFLHKAEVSTIALCKKLNQMSVNEEKKAKEVSAARVEIARLNAELADYESLKKKLKEEEARSAELGIALKEAMRKSNESEARLRQLGADTEEKERSWREQEEKMANEAATTYGIGFEAALEQVRLLCPTADLSGVNVEKVVIDGNLVDD
;
A
#
# COMPACT_ATOMS: atom_id res chain seq x y z
N MET A 1 7.68 -36.93 59.50
CA MET A 1 6.91 -38.12 59.09
C MET A 1 7.74 -38.82 58.03
N ALA A 2 8.58 -39.76 58.48
CA ALA A 2 8.25 -41.19 58.58
C ALA A 2 8.29 -41.85 57.19
N THR A 3 9.46 -42.45 56.97
CA THR A 3 9.91 -43.41 55.95
C THR A 3 8.87 -44.37 55.40
N SER A 4 8.95 -44.67 54.11
CA SER A 4 8.85 -46.06 53.63
C SER A 4 9.57 -46.22 52.28
N THR A 5 10.89 -46.35 52.37
CA THR A 5 11.71 -46.98 51.33
C THR A 5 11.38 -48.47 51.31
N GLN A 6 10.57 -48.88 50.32
CA GLN A 6 10.31 -50.30 50.08
C GLN A 6 11.29 -50.80 49.03
N SER A 7 12.34 -51.42 49.53
CA SER A 7 13.29 -52.26 48.83
C SER A 7 12.53 -53.38 48.10
N ARG A 8 12.54 -53.32 46.78
CA ARG A 8 12.07 -54.42 45.91
C ARG A 8 13.17 -55.48 45.88
N PRO A 9 12.86 -56.77 46.08
CA PRO A 9 13.87 -57.80 46.04
C PRO A 9 14.48 -57.87 44.65
N GLU A 10 15.81 -57.86 44.61
CA GLU A 10 16.60 -58.25 43.46
C GLU A 10 16.12 -59.65 43.05
N GLN A 11 15.26 -59.69 42.02
CA GLN A 11 15.07 -60.92 41.27
C GLN A 11 16.40 -61.17 40.58
N THR A 12 17.08 -62.22 41.04
CA THR A 12 18.19 -62.86 40.37
C THR A 12 17.78 -63.10 38.93
N THR A 13 18.08 -62.15 38.04
CA THR A 13 18.14 -62.43 36.62
C THR A 13 19.21 -63.49 36.53
N SER A 14 18.81 -64.73 36.26
CA SER A 14 19.73 -65.78 35.86
C SER A 14 20.44 -65.23 34.63
N SER A 15 21.61 -64.65 34.88
CA SER A 15 22.57 -64.31 33.86
C SER A 15 23.03 -65.65 33.32
N ILE A 16 22.32 -66.17 32.32
CA ILE A 16 22.93 -67.10 31.39
C ILE A 16 24.05 -66.29 30.75
N GLY A 17 25.25 -66.42 31.33
CA GLY A 17 26.47 -65.92 30.73
C GLY A 17 26.59 -66.52 29.31
N PRO A 18 27.37 -65.89 28.43
CA PRO A 18 27.54 -66.41 27.08
C PRO A 18 28.10 -67.84 27.21
N LEU A 19 27.27 -68.84 26.90
CA LEU A 19 27.68 -70.22 26.77
C LEU A 19 28.54 -70.28 25.51
N HIS A 20 29.84 -70.05 25.68
CA HIS A 20 30.82 -70.26 24.64
C HIS A 20 30.97 -71.77 24.42
N LEU A 21 30.10 -72.34 23.60
CA LEU A 21 30.19 -73.73 23.17
C LEU A 21 31.19 -73.81 22.02
N GLU A 22 32.43 -74.09 22.37
CA GLU A 22 33.52 -74.30 21.43
C GLU A 22 33.31 -75.66 20.73
N GLY A 23 32.70 -75.63 19.54
CA GLY A 23 32.57 -76.84 18.73
C GLY A 23 31.43 -76.84 17.72
N SER A 24 31.47 -75.98 16.69
CA SER A 24 30.98 -76.38 15.36
C SER A 24 31.55 -75.51 14.25
N SER A 25 32.27 -76.14 13.33
CA SER A 25 32.91 -75.55 12.17
C SER A 25 31.90 -75.32 11.03
N SER A 26 31.36 -74.11 10.90
CA SER A 26 31.05 -73.42 9.62
C SER A 26 30.38 -72.08 9.94
N GLY A 27 30.79 -70.98 9.30
CA GLY A 27 30.45 -69.61 9.69
C GLY A 27 28.99 -69.19 9.45
N GLY A 28 28.06 -69.69 10.27
CA GLY A 28 26.68 -69.22 10.37
C GLY A 28 26.35 -68.84 11.80
N GLN A 29 25.76 -67.65 12.01
CA GLN A 29 25.21 -67.24 13.31
C GLN A 29 23.94 -68.05 13.59
N SER A 30 23.80 -68.58 14.81
CA SER A 30 22.55 -69.21 15.26
C SER A 30 21.48 -68.15 15.46
N PHE A 31 20.21 -68.50 15.24
CA PHE A 31 19.09 -67.61 15.53
C PHE A 31 18.98 -67.23 17.00
N TRP A 32 19.54 -68.05 17.87
CA TRP A 32 19.60 -67.79 19.30
C TRP A 32 20.77 -66.88 19.71
N ASP A 33 21.68 -66.55 18.78
CA ASP A 33 22.78 -65.64 19.06
C ASP A 33 22.29 -64.20 19.20
N SER A 34 22.72 -63.50 20.26
CA SER A 34 22.34 -62.10 20.51
C SER A 34 22.79 -61.12 19.41
N SER A 35 23.75 -61.53 18.59
CA SER A 35 24.27 -60.75 17.45
C SER A 35 23.55 -61.04 16.13
N TYR A 36 22.54 -61.94 16.13
CA TYR A 36 21.81 -62.34 14.94
C TYR A 36 21.00 -61.18 14.35
N GLN A 37 21.31 -60.82 13.10
CA GLN A 37 20.61 -59.74 12.39
C GLN A 37 19.40 -60.26 11.63
N HIS A 38 18.22 -60.27 12.28
CA HIS A 38 16.98 -60.78 11.68
C HIS A 38 16.58 -60.13 10.34
N MET A 39 17.03 -58.91 10.05
CA MET A 39 16.73 -58.20 8.79
C MET A 39 17.59 -58.67 7.60
N SER A 40 18.71 -59.35 7.87
CA SER A 40 19.73 -59.70 6.86
C SER A 40 19.65 -61.18 6.42
N HIS A 41 18.81 -61.98 7.08
CA HIS A 41 18.71 -63.43 6.86
C HIS A 41 17.27 -63.84 6.50
N SER A 42 17.13 -64.69 5.47
CA SER A 42 15.86 -65.31 5.07
C SER A 42 15.42 -66.36 6.11
N LEU A 43 14.11 -66.48 6.36
CA LEU A 43 13.46 -67.44 7.28
C LEU A 43 13.85 -68.93 7.08
N ALA A 44 14.65 -69.25 6.06
CA ALA A 44 14.90 -70.60 5.59
C ALA A 44 15.95 -71.41 6.37
N HIS A 45 16.73 -70.84 7.30
CA HIS A 45 17.81 -71.60 7.95
C HIS A 45 18.13 -71.07 9.33
N ASN A 46 17.61 -71.65 10.42
CA ASN A 46 18.15 -71.32 11.75
C ASN A 46 17.91 -72.35 12.87
N VAL A 47 17.98 -73.64 12.57
CA VAL A 47 18.09 -74.63 13.66
C VAL A 47 19.29 -75.50 13.35
N PHE A 48 20.34 -75.33 14.13
CA PHE A 48 21.56 -76.14 14.08
C PHE A 48 21.44 -77.31 15.07
N GLU A 49 22.23 -78.36 14.85
CA GLU A 49 22.26 -79.55 15.72
C GLU A 49 22.55 -79.21 17.19
N GLY A 50 23.38 -78.17 17.43
CA GLY A 50 23.64 -77.67 18.78
C GLY A 50 22.40 -77.06 19.45
N ASP A 51 21.52 -76.41 18.68
CA ASP A 51 20.26 -75.86 19.19
C ASP A 51 19.30 -76.99 19.59
N LEU A 52 19.30 -78.10 18.85
CA LEU A 52 18.53 -79.30 19.19
C LEU A 52 19.01 -79.94 20.49
N GLN A 53 20.33 -80.00 20.73
CA GLN A 53 20.86 -80.49 22.01
C GLN A 53 20.50 -79.57 23.19
N CYS A 54 20.55 -78.24 23.00
CA CYS A 54 20.11 -77.29 24.02
C CYS A 54 18.63 -77.47 24.36
N LEU A 55 17.77 -77.68 23.35
CA LEU A 55 16.34 -77.95 23.55
C LEU A 55 16.07 -79.29 24.26
N LEU A 56 16.83 -80.35 23.94
CA LEU A 56 16.70 -81.66 24.58
C LEU A 56 17.11 -81.67 26.06
N ASN A 57 17.97 -80.74 26.47
CA ASN A 57 18.43 -80.59 27.85
C ASN A 57 17.55 -79.64 28.69
N GLN A 58 16.56 -78.98 28.09
CA GLN A 58 15.62 -78.12 28.80
C GLN A 58 14.39 -78.90 29.23
N ASP A 59 13.89 -78.61 30.44
CA ASP A 59 12.59 -79.14 30.86
C ASP A 59 11.49 -78.47 30.02
N PHE A 60 10.51 -79.27 29.60
CA PHE A 60 9.39 -78.83 28.79
C PHE A 60 8.66 -77.63 29.42
N SER A 61 8.52 -77.65 30.75
CA SER A 61 7.88 -76.57 31.53
C SER A 61 8.61 -75.24 31.35
N SER A 62 9.95 -75.24 31.34
CA SER A 62 10.78 -74.04 31.17
C SER A 62 10.64 -73.46 29.77
N VAL A 63 10.70 -74.31 28.74
CA VAL A 63 10.52 -73.89 27.33
C VAL A 63 9.16 -73.26 27.13
N GLN A 64 8.12 -73.87 27.71
CA GLN A 64 6.75 -73.37 27.64
C GLN A 64 6.61 -72.00 28.32
N GLU A 65 7.16 -71.83 29.52
CA GLU A 65 7.14 -70.55 30.25
C GLU A 65 7.85 -69.43 29.48
N ASP A 66 9.03 -69.71 28.90
CA ASP A 66 9.77 -68.75 28.10
C ASP A 66 9.00 -68.33 26.84
N ILE A 67 8.43 -69.28 26.10
CA ILE A 67 7.60 -68.99 24.93
C ILE A 67 6.40 -68.12 25.34
N CYS A 68 5.71 -68.45 26.44
CA CYS A 68 4.60 -67.65 26.95
C CYS A 68 5.05 -66.23 27.32
N ALA A 69 6.21 -66.06 27.97
CA ALA A 69 6.76 -64.76 28.32
C ALA A 69 7.13 -63.94 27.08
N PHE A 70 7.74 -64.55 26.07
CA PHE A 70 8.06 -63.91 24.80
C PHE A 70 6.81 -63.48 24.04
N LEU A 71 5.81 -64.35 23.94
CA LEU A 71 4.53 -64.02 23.29
C LEU A 71 3.84 -62.86 23.99
N HIS A 72 3.78 -62.87 25.33
CA HIS A 72 3.21 -61.77 26.10
C HIS A 72 3.97 -60.46 25.87
N LYS A 73 5.31 -60.51 25.88
CA LYS A 73 6.14 -59.32 25.61
C LYS A 73 5.91 -58.79 24.19
N ALA A 74 5.80 -59.67 23.19
CA ALA A 74 5.53 -59.30 21.81
C ALA A 74 4.13 -58.66 21.65
N GLU A 75 3.12 -59.24 22.31
CA GLU A 75 1.76 -58.72 22.33
C GLU A 75 1.71 -57.31 22.94
N VAL A 76 2.27 -57.13 24.14
CA VAL A 76 2.32 -55.82 24.82
C VAL A 76 3.08 -54.78 23.99
N SER A 77 4.20 -55.17 23.38
CA SER A 77 4.98 -54.29 22.51
C SER A 77 4.21 -53.88 21.26
N THR A 78 3.46 -54.82 20.66
CA THR A 78 2.63 -54.57 19.48
C THR A 78 1.49 -53.60 19.82
N ILE A 79 0.79 -53.79 20.93
CA ILE A 79 -0.26 -52.88 21.40
C ILE A 79 0.31 -51.48 21.64
N ALA A 80 1.49 -51.38 22.27
CA ALA A 80 2.15 -50.09 22.51
C ALA A 80 2.53 -49.38 21.20
N LEU A 81 3.05 -50.12 20.21
CA LEU A 81 3.38 -49.58 18.89
C LEU A 81 2.14 -49.14 18.11
N CYS A 82 1.07 -49.94 18.10
CA CYS A 82 -0.21 -49.56 17.49
C CYS A 82 -0.77 -48.27 18.10
N LYS A 83 -0.73 -48.13 19.43
CA LYS A 83 -1.14 -46.90 20.11
C LYS A 83 -0.30 -45.70 19.70
N LYS A 84 1.02 -45.86 19.61
CA LYS A 84 1.93 -44.80 19.16
C LYS A 84 1.66 -44.41 17.70
N LEU A 85 1.42 -45.37 16.83
CA LEU A 85 1.10 -45.14 15.42
C LEU A 85 -0.20 -44.34 15.25
N ASN A 86 -1.26 -44.72 15.97
CA ASN A 86 -2.53 -44.00 15.97
C ASN A 86 -2.35 -42.55 16.45
N GLN A 87 -1.56 -42.33 17.51
CA GLN A 87 -1.26 -40.98 18.00
C GLN A 87 -0.48 -40.15 16.97
N MET A 88 0.49 -40.75 16.28
CA MET A 88 1.22 -40.06 15.21
C MET A 88 0.30 -39.68 14.05
N SER A 89 -0.62 -40.56 13.65
CA SER A 89 -1.59 -40.28 12.58
C SER A 89 -2.49 -39.08 12.92
N VAL A 90 -3.04 -39.02 14.14
CA VAL A 90 -3.85 -37.86 14.60
C VAL A 90 -3.02 -36.58 14.61
N ASN A 91 -1.76 -36.65 15.06
CA ASN A 91 -0.88 -35.49 15.10
C ASN A 91 -0.51 -35.00 13.69
N GLU A 92 -0.33 -35.90 12.74
CA GLU A 92 -0.06 -35.57 11.33
C GLU A 92 -1.27 -34.88 10.69
N GLU A 93 -2.48 -35.38 10.93
CA GLU A 93 -3.71 -34.75 10.46
C GLU A 93 -3.86 -33.33 11.03
N LYS A 94 -3.59 -33.15 12.33
CA LYS A 94 -3.60 -31.83 12.97
C LYS A 94 -2.60 -30.87 12.31
N LYS A 95 -1.36 -31.31 12.09
CA LYS A 95 -0.33 -30.50 11.42
C LYS A 95 -0.71 -30.18 9.98
N ALA A 96 -1.33 -31.12 9.25
CA ALA A 96 -1.80 -30.88 7.90
C ALA A 96 -2.87 -29.77 7.86
N LYS A 97 -3.80 -29.77 8.82
CA LYS A 97 -4.80 -28.69 8.97
C LYS A 97 -4.14 -27.35 9.28
N GLU A 98 -3.20 -27.30 10.22
CA GLU A 98 -2.46 -26.07 10.55
C GLU A 98 -1.68 -25.51 9.34
N VAL A 99 -1.00 -26.37 8.57
CA VAL A 99 -0.31 -25.98 7.34
C VAL A 99 -1.28 -25.45 6.30
N SER A 100 -2.45 -26.08 6.14
CA SER A 100 -3.47 -25.61 5.20
C SER A 100 -4.01 -24.22 5.57
N ALA A 101 -4.27 -23.98 6.86
CA ALA A 101 -4.72 -22.68 7.36
C ALA A 101 -3.65 -21.60 7.15
N ALA A 102 -2.39 -21.91 7.47
CA ALA A 102 -1.27 -20.99 7.24
C ALA A 102 -1.10 -20.63 5.76
N ARG A 103 -1.28 -21.59 4.84
CA ARG A 103 -1.21 -21.33 3.40
C ARG A 103 -2.31 -20.37 2.92
N VAL A 104 -3.53 -20.53 3.42
CA VAL A 104 -4.64 -19.63 3.09
C VAL A 104 -4.34 -18.22 3.58
N GLU A 105 -3.82 -18.07 4.80
CA GLU A 105 -3.48 -16.76 5.35
C GLU A 105 -2.32 -16.09 4.61
N ILE A 106 -1.29 -16.84 4.21
CA ILE A 106 -0.20 -16.33 3.37
C ILE A 106 -0.75 -15.81 2.02
N ALA A 107 -1.66 -16.55 1.39
CA ALA A 107 -2.28 -16.12 0.14
C ALA A 107 -3.09 -14.82 0.32
N ARG A 108 -3.84 -14.71 1.42
CA ARG A 108 -4.59 -13.50 1.78
C ARG A 108 -3.67 -12.28 1.98
N LEU A 109 -2.61 -12.44 2.77
CA LEU A 109 -1.64 -11.37 3.03
C LEU A 109 -0.88 -10.94 1.78
N ASN A 110 -0.56 -11.87 0.88
CA ASN A 110 0.06 -11.55 -0.41
C ASN A 110 -0.86 -10.72 -1.31
N ALA A 111 -2.17 -11.00 -1.32
CA ALA A 111 -3.14 -10.20 -2.05
C ALA A 111 -3.23 -8.78 -1.47
N GLU A 112 -3.30 -8.65 -0.13
CA GLU A 112 -3.33 -7.38 0.56
C GLU A 112 -2.06 -6.53 0.32
N LEU A 113 -0.88 -7.18 0.26
CA LEU A 113 0.37 -6.53 -0.12
C LEU A 113 0.33 -5.98 -1.56
N ALA A 114 -0.18 -6.75 -2.51
CA ALA A 114 -0.31 -6.30 -3.90
C ALA A 114 -1.26 -5.09 -4.03
N ASP A 115 -2.37 -5.10 -3.29
CA ASP A 115 -3.30 -3.98 -3.24
C ASP A 115 -2.65 -2.73 -2.63
N TYR A 116 -1.88 -2.90 -1.55
CA TYR A 116 -1.13 -1.81 -0.93
C TYR A 116 -0.08 -1.21 -1.87
N GLU A 117 0.64 -2.03 -2.63
CA GLU A 117 1.61 -1.55 -3.64
C GLU A 117 0.93 -0.75 -4.75
N SER A 118 -0.23 -1.21 -5.23
CA SER A 118 -1.06 -0.50 -6.20
C SER A 118 -1.52 0.85 -5.68
N LEU A 119 -2.01 0.90 -4.43
CA LEU A 119 -2.43 2.14 -3.79
C LEU A 119 -1.27 3.12 -3.59
N LYS A 120 -0.11 2.62 -3.18
CA LYS A 120 1.12 3.41 -3.04
C LYS A 120 1.57 4.02 -4.36
N LYS A 121 1.42 3.30 -5.48
CA LYS A 121 1.71 3.84 -6.81
C LYS A 121 0.75 4.99 -7.16
N LYS A 122 -0.56 4.80 -6.98
CA LYS A 122 -1.57 5.83 -7.22
C LYS A 122 -1.35 7.08 -6.37
N LEU A 123 -0.96 6.91 -5.11
CA LEU A 123 -0.66 8.03 -4.22
C LEU A 123 0.48 8.90 -4.77
N LYS A 124 1.57 8.28 -5.23
CA LYS A 124 2.69 9.02 -5.85
C LYS A 124 2.28 9.77 -7.12
N GLU A 125 1.41 9.17 -7.94
CA GLU A 125 0.88 9.82 -9.14
C GLU A 125 -0.01 11.03 -8.79
N GLU A 126 -0.78 10.95 -7.70
CA GLU A 126 -1.59 12.08 -7.21
C GLU A 126 -0.71 13.19 -6.60
N GLU A 127 0.33 12.83 -5.85
CA GLU A 127 1.32 13.79 -5.33
C GLU A 127 2.01 14.57 -6.45
N ALA A 128 2.39 13.89 -7.54
CA ALA A 128 2.96 14.54 -8.72
C ALA A 128 1.96 15.50 -9.38
N ARG A 129 0.71 15.07 -9.59
CA ARG A 129 -0.36 15.92 -10.14
C ARG A 129 -0.64 17.13 -9.26
N SER A 130 -0.63 16.96 -7.93
CA SER A 130 -0.80 18.06 -6.98
C SER A 130 0.33 19.10 -7.09
N ALA A 131 1.58 18.63 -7.23
CA ALA A 131 2.72 19.51 -7.42
C ALA A 131 2.63 20.32 -8.74
N GLU A 132 2.22 19.67 -9.83
CA GLU A 132 1.99 20.33 -11.13
C GLU A 132 0.89 21.40 -11.04
N LEU A 133 -0.23 21.08 -10.41
CA LEU A 133 -1.32 22.03 -10.16
C LEU A 133 -0.85 23.22 -9.31
N GLY A 134 0.00 22.97 -8.31
CA GLY A 134 0.60 24.03 -7.49
C GLY A 134 1.47 24.99 -8.30
N ILE A 135 2.19 24.50 -9.31
CA ILE A 135 2.97 25.35 -10.23
C ILE A 135 2.03 26.15 -11.13
N ALA A 136 1.03 25.50 -11.73
CA ALA A 136 0.07 26.14 -12.62
C ALA A 136 -0.72 27.25 -11.91
N LEU A 137 -1.11 27.04 -10.65
CA LEU A 137 -1.80 28.04 -9.84
C LEU A 137 -0.94 29.29 -9.61
N LYS A 138 0.35 29.12 -9.28
CA LYS A 138 1.29 30.24 -9.11
C LYS A 138 1.47 31.03 -10.41
N GLU A 139 1.57 30.34 -11.53
CA GLU A 139 1.68 30.99 -12.84
C GLU A 139 0.42 31.77 -13.21
N ALA A 140 -0.75 31.17 -13.00
CA ALA A 140 -2.04 31.83 -13.21
C ALA A 140 -2.20 33.08 -12.34
N MET A 141 -1.80 33.01 -11.06
CA MET A 141 -1.82 34.15 -10.15
C MET A 141 -0.90 35.27 -10.62
N ARG A 142 0.32 34.93 -11.08
CA ARG A 142 1.25 35.92 -11.66
C ARG A 142 0.65 36.60 -12.88
N LYS A 143 0.06 35.83 -13.81
CA LYS A 143 -0.60 36.36 -15.01
C LYS A 143 -1.80 37.25 -14.67
N SER A 144 -2.60 36.86 -13.68
CA SER A 144 -3.72 37.66 -13.17
C SER A 144 -3.24 39.02 -12.66
N ASN A 145 -2.24 39.02 -11.79
CA ASN A 145 -1.67 40.27 -11.24
C ASN A 145 -1.08 41.17 -12.34
N GLU A 146 -0.40 40.58 -13.32
CA GLU A 146 0.13 41.31 -14.48
C GLU A 146 -0.99 41.93 -15.32
N SER A 147 -2.08 41.20 -15.56
CA SER A 147 -3.24 41.71 -16.29
C SER A 147 -3.97 42.81 -15.53
N GLU A 148 -4.10 42.69 -14.19
CA GLU A 148 -4.69 43.71 -13.34
C GLU A 148 -3.86 44.99 -13.37
N ALA A 149 -2.53 44.88 -13.28
CA ALA A 149 -1.63 46.03 -13.39
C ALA A 149 -1.78 46.73 -14.75
N ARG A 150 -1.87 45.98 -15.85
CA ARG A 150 -2.12 46.54 -17.19
C ARG A 150 -3.46 47.24 -17.29
N LEU A 151 -4.52 46.69 -16.70
CA LEU A 151 -5.84 47.32 -16.67
C LEU A 151 -5.82 48.63 -15.87
N ARG A 152 -5.15 48.67 -14.73
CA ARG A 152 -4.98 49.92 -13.95
C ARG A 152 -4.23 50.98 -14.74
N GLN A 153 -3.15 50.59 -15.43
CA GLN A 153 -2.41 51.52 -16.29
C GLN A 153 -3.28 52.05 -17.43
N LEU A 154 -4.00 51.17 -18.13
CA LEU A 154 -4.89 51.57 -19.21
C LEU A 154 -5.98 52.54 -18.71
N GLY A 155 -6.53 52.30 -17.52
CA GLY A 155 -7.48 53.21 -16.88
C GLY A 155 -6.90 54.61 -16.66
N ALA A 156 -5.70 54.70 -16.09
CA ALA A 156 -5.01 55.97 -15.89
C ALA A 156 -4.72 56.70 -17.21
N ASP A 157 -4.25 55.96 -18.23
CA ASP A 157 -3.97 56.51 -19.57
C ASP A 157 -5.25 57.05 -20.24
N THR A 158 -6.39 56.36 -20.05
CA THR A 158 -7.68 56.83 -20.57
C THR A 158 -8.17 58.08 -19.85
N GLU A 159 -8.05 58.15 -18.53
CA GLU A 159 -8.42 59.34 -17.75
C GLU A 159 -7.55 60.56 -18.11
N GLU A 160 -6.26 60.34 -18.37
CA GLU A 160 -5.35 61.40 -18.83
C GLU A 160 -5.73 61.92 -20.21
N LYS A 161 -5.99 61.01 -21.17
CA LYS A 161 -6.47 61.40 -22.50
C LYS A 161 -7.80 62.12 -22.45
N GLU A 162 -8.73 61.67 -21.61
CA GLU A 162 -10.02 62.33 -21.43
C GLU A 162 -9.86 63.75 -20.89
N ARG A 163 -8.98 63.97 -19.91
CA ARG A 163 -8.63 65.32 -19.44
C ARG A 163 -8.04 66.18 -20.55
N SER A 164 -7.05 65.66 -21.27
CA SER A 164 -6.41 66.39 -22.37
C SER A 164 -7.40 66.76 -23.49
N TRP A 165 -8.31 65.87 -23.84
CA TRP A 165 -9.35 66.16 -24.83
C TRP A 165 -10.34 67.20 -24.33
N ARG A 166 -10.77 67.15 -23.05
CA ARG A 166 -11.63 68.19 -22.47
C ARG A 166 -10.96 69.57 -22.48
N GLU A 167 -9.70 69.65 -22.07
CA GLU A 167 -8.94 70.90 -22.12
C GLU A 167 -8.80 71.44 -23.55
N GLN A 168 -8.56 70.56 -24.52
CA GLN A 168 -8.46 70.95 -25.92
C GLN A 168 -9.82 71.39 -26.51
N GLU A 169 -10.91 70.70 -26.15
CA GLU A 169 -12.27 71.07 -26.53
C GLU A 169 -12.63 72.46 -25.98
N GLU A 170 -12.38 72.70 -24.69
CA GLU A 170 -12.61 74.00 -24.04
C GLU A 170 -11.79 75.11 -24.72
N LYS A 171 -10.51 74.84 -24.99
CA LYS A 171 -9.64 75.78 -25.71
C LYS A 171 -10.22 76.15 -27.08
N MET A 172 -10.62 75.16 -27.88
CA MET A 172 -11.19 75.40 -29.21
C MET A 172 -12.53 76.12 -29.13
N ALA A 173 -13.37 75.81 -28.14
CA ALA A 173 -14.62 76.52 -27.91
C ALA A 173 -14.38 78.01 -27.60
N ASN A 174 -13.41 78.31 -26.73
CA ASN A 174 -13.02 79.67 -26.38
C ASN A 174 -12.42 80.44 -27.58
N GLU A 175 -11.56 79.80 -28.37
CA GLU A 175 -11.01 80.37 -29.61
C GLU A 175 -12.10 80.66 -30.65
N ALA A 176 -13.06 79.74 -30.81
CA ALA A 176 -14.19 79.91 -31.71
C ALA A 176 -15.10 81.07 -31.26
N ALA A 177 -15.45 81.13 -29.97
CA ALA A 177 -16.24 82.22 -29.41
C ALA A 177 -15.55 83.58 -29.55
N THR A 178 -14.24 83.65 -29.28
CA THR A 178 -13.43 84.86 -29.44
C THR A 178 -13.41 85.31 -30.90
N THR A 179 -13.15 84.38 -31.83
CA THR A 179 -13.10 84.67 -33.27
C THR A 179 -14.46 85.15 -33.79
N TYR A 180 -15.55 84.52 -33.33
CA TYR A 180 -16.90 84.94 -33.65
C TYR A 180 -17.18 86.37 -33.16
N GLY A 181 -16.86 86.68 -31.90
CA GLY A 181 -17.05 88.02 -31.34
C GLY A 181 -16.31 89.11 -32.10
N ILE A 182 -15.04 88.87 -32.45
CA ILE A 182 -14.24 89.80 -33.27
C ILE A 182 -14.86 89.98 -34.66
N GLY A 183 -15.25 88.88 -35.31
CA GLY A 183 -15.88 88.92 -36.64
C GLY A 183 -17.23 89.64 -36.65
N PHE A 184 -18.02 89.45 -35.58
CA PHE A 184 -19.30 90.11 -35.38
C PHE A 184 -19.14 91.63 -35.24
N GLU A 185 -18.23 92.11 -34.39
CA GLU A 185 -17.97 93.54 -34.24
C GLU A 185 -17.43 94.17 -35.54
N ALA A 186 -16.54 93.47 -36.24
CA ALA A 186 -16.04 93.92 -37.54
C ALA A 186 -17.17 94.06 -38.57
N ALA A 187 -18.16 93.16 -38.57
CA ALA A 187 -19.33 93.26 -39.43
C ALA A 187 -20.24 94.44 -39.03
N LEU A 188 -20.44 94.69 -37.74
CA LEU A 188 -21.18 95.87 -37.27
C LEU A 188 -20.51 97.16 -37.71
N GLU A 189 -19.18 97.26 -37.61
CA GLU A 189 -18.43 98.41 -38.11
C GLU A 189 -18.58 98.61 -39.63
N GLN A 190 -18.57 97.52 -40.41
CA GLN A 190 -18.86 97.62 -41.84
C GLN A 190 -20.26 98.18 -42.12
N VAL A 191 -21.28 97.78 -41.34
CA VAL A 191 -22.65 98.34 -41.46
C VAL A 191 -22.68 99.82 -41.09
N ARG A 192 -22.01 100.23 -40.00
CA ARG A 192 -21.90 101.65 -39.59
C ARG A 192 -21.30 102.52 -40.69
N LEU A 193 -20.28 102.02 -41.39
CA LEU A 193 -19.64 102.72 -42.51
C LEU A 193 -20.55 102.83 -43.74
N LEU A 194 -21.30 101.77 -44.07
CA LEU A 194 -22.16 101.72 -45.26
C LEU A 194 -23.51 102.44 -45.05
N CYS A 195 -24.05 102.44 -43.84
CA CYS A 195 -25.35 103.02 -43.49
C CYS A 195 -25.29 103.76 -42.13
N PRO A 196 -24.82 105.02 -42.09
CA PRO A 196 -24.57 105.73 -40.83
C PRO A 196 -25.80 105.99 -39.96
N THR A 197 -27.01 105.90 -40.51
CA THR A 197 -28.27 106.12 -39.79
C THR A 197 -28.91 104.81 -39.27
N ALA A 198 -28.27 103.65 -39.47
CA ALA A 198 -28.80 102.39 -38.96
C ALA A 198 -28.68 102.32 -37.43
N ASP A 199 -29.79 102.02 -36.74
CA ASP A 199 -29.79 101.79 -35.30
C ASP A 199 -29.34 100.36 -34.99
N LEU A 200 -28.14 100.24 -34.42
CA LEU A 200 -27.55 98.96 -34.00
C LEU A 200 -27.59 98.76 -32.48
N SER A 201 -28.27 99.62 -31.74
CA SER A 201 -28.30 99.58 -30.27
C SER A 201 -28.93 98.29 -29.70
N GLY A 202 -29.81 97.63 -30.47
CA GLY A 202 -30.45 96.38 -30.09
C GLY A 202 -29.66 95.11 -30.46
N VAL A 203 -28.53 95.24 -31.16
CA VAL A 203 -27.74 94.10 -31.64
C VAL A 203 -26.76 93.68 -30.56
N ASN A 204 -26.94 92.47 -30.01
CA ASN A 204 -26.08 91.90 -28.99
C ASN A 204 -25.57 90.52 -29.44
N VAL A 205 -24.27 90.31 -29.31
CA VAL A 205 -23.56 89.06 -29.65
C VAL A 205 -23.97 87.89 -28.75
N GLU A 206 -24.50 88.18 -27.57
CA GLU A 206 -24.92 87.18 -26.58
C GLU A 206 -26.36 86.69 -26.81
N LYS A 207 -27.13 87.31 -27.72
CA LYS A 207 -28.50 86.84 -27.98
C LYS A 207 -28.50 85.54 -28.76
N VAL A 208 -29.14 84.52 -28.18
CA VAL A 208 -29.27 83.19 -28.78
C VAL A 208 -30.57 83.13 -29.60
N VAL A 209 -30.49 82.52 -30.78
CA VAL A 209 -31.67 82.20 -31.59
C VAL A 209 -32.00 80.73 -31.41
N ILE A 210 -33.12 80.43 -30.76
CA ILE A 210 -33.65 79.07 -30.60
C ILE A 210 -34.93 78.97 -31.42
N ASP A 211 -34.99 78.01 -32.34
CA ASP A 211 -36.14 77.77 -33.24
C ASP A 211 -36.63 79.02 -33.99
N GLY A 212 -35.69 79.88 -34.42
CA GLY A 212 -35.99 81.09 -35.18
C GLY A 212 -36.49 82.28 -34.35
N ASN A 213 -36.56 82.16 -33.03
CA ASN A 213 -36.90 83.26 -32.13
C ASN A 213 -35.65 83.71 -31.35
N LEU A 214 -35.49 85.03 -31.20
CA LEU A 214 -34.51 85.61 -30.27
C LEU A 214 -35.01 85.36 -28.85
N VAL A 215 -34.19 84.68 -28.06
CA VAL A 215 -34.44 84.43 -26.64
C VAL A 215 -33.53 85.36 -25.86
N ASP A 216 -34.09 86.10 -24.91
CA ASP A 216 -33.30 86.78 -23.88
C ASP A 216 -32.98 85.74 -22.79
N ASP A 217 -31.71 85.60 -22.43
CA ASP A 217 -31.27 84.76 -21.30
C ASP A 217 -31.92 85.20 -19.97
#